data_AF-I1GPX5-F1
#
_entry.id   AF-I1GPX5-F1
#
_cell.length_a   1.000
_cell.length_b   1.000
_cell.length_c   1.000
_cell.angle_alpha   90.00
_cell.angle_beta   90.00
_cell.angle_gamma   90.00
#
_symmetry.space_group_name_H-M   'P 1'
#
loop_
_entity.id
_entity.type
_entity.pdbx_description
1 polymer ?
#
loop_
_entity_poly.entity_id
_entity_poly.type
_entity_poly.pdbx_seq_one_letter_code
_entity_poly.pdbx_strand_id
1 'polypeptide(L)'
;MLSAAASGIPRLRWAAPPRHTLARTQWLLLSSSPTRTPAPAAAGPGGLEPPDLPRLAKSARISLSPEEAEEFSPKIQQVVDWFGQLQAVDLECIEPSLRAGTAAGSSLREDRPEPFANRDAIIEALPSYDDPYIKVPRVLNKE
;
A
#
# COMPACT_ATOMS: atom_id res chain seq x y z
N MET A 1 26.01 61.51 -19.15
CA MET A 1 24.64 61.09 -19.50
C MET A 1 24.53 59.59 -19.32
N LEU A 2 24.12 59.12 -18.14
CA LEU A 2 23.51 57.81 -17.91
C LEU A 2 23.04 57.75 -16.45
N SER A 3 21.71 57.80 -16.30
CA SER A 3 20.95 57.79 -15.05
C SER A 3 20.69 56.33 -14.67
N ALA A 4 20.97 55.95 -13.42
CA ALA A 4 20.64 54.63 -12.89
C ALA A 4 19.51 54.76 -11.86
N ALA A 5 18.32 54.33 -12.26
CA ALA A 5 17.12 54.29 -11.42
C ALA A 5 17.21 53.13 -10.42
N ALA A 6 17.09 53.43 -9.12
CA ALA A 6 16.91 52.43 -8.09
C ALA A 6 15.41 52.09 -7.98
N SER A 7 15.03 50.89 -8.42
CA SER A 7 13.69 50.34 -8.22
C SER A 7 13.65 49.54 -6.92
N GLY A 8 12.87 50.02 -5.95
CA GLY A 8 12.64 49.35 -4.66
C GLY A 8 11.59 48.24 -4.78
N ILE A 9 11.92 47.05 -4.26
CA ILE A 9 11.00 45.91 -4.19
C ILE A 9 10.16 46.05 -2.90
N PRO A 10 8.81 46.08 -2.96
CA PRO A 10 8.00 46.15 -1.75
C PRO A 10 7.91 44.77 -1.07
N ARG A 11 8.26 44.71 0.22
CA ARG A 11 8.05 43.55 1.09
C ARG A 11 6.57 43.40 1.42
N LEU A 12 5.93 42.35 0.89
CA LEU A 12 4.59 41.94 1.29
C LEU A 12 4.63 41.32 2.70
N ARG A 13 3.90 41.93 3.64
CA ARG A 13 3.67 41.39 4.99
C ARG A 13 2.61 40.28 4.91
N TRP A 14 3.00 39.06 5.25
CA TRP A 14 2.05 37.97 5.44
C TRP A 14 1.35 38.12 6.81
N ALA A 15 0.02 38.12 6.82
CA ALA A 15 -0.77 38.11 8.05
C ALA A 15 -0.86 36.68 8.59
N ALA A 16 -0.54 36.49 9.88
CA ALA A 16 -0.64 35.20 10.55
C ALA A 16 -2.12 34.82 10.81
N PRO A 17 -2.56 33.57 10.53
CA PRO A 17 -3.91 33.12 10.88
C PRO A 17 -4.04 32.80 12.39
N PRO A 18 -5.27 32.83 12.94
CA PRO A 18 -5.51 32.74 14.38
C PRO A 18 -5.24 31.33 14.93
N ARG A 19 -4.67 31.30 16.14
CA ARG A 19 -4.42 30.08 16.92
C ARG A 19 -5.74 29.57 17.49
N HIS A 20 -6.23 28.46 16.99
CA HIS A 20 -7.27 27.68 17.68
C HIS A 20 -6.60 26.67 18.62
N THR A 21 -6.83 26.84 19.92
CA THR A 21 -6.53 25.86 20.97
C THR A 21 -7.39 24.62 20.76
N LEU A 22 -6.78 23.50 20.42
CA LEU A 22 -7.44 22.20 20.44
C LEU A 22 -7.41 21.63 21.87
N ALA A 23 -8.60 21.23 22.32
CA ALA A 23 -8.86 20.65 23.62
C ALA A 23 -8.10 19.33 23.82
N ARG A 24 -7.70 19.13 25.07
CA ARG A 24 -6.93 18.01 25.60
C ARG A 24 -7.59 16.66 25.31
N THR A 25 -6.79 15.79 24.72
CA THR A 25 -6.62 14.35 24.96
C THR A 25 -7.56 13.68 25.97
N GLN A 26 -8.41 12.75 25.51
CA GLN A 26 -8.84 11.60 26.30
C GLN A 26 -9.37 10.45 25.43
N TRP A 27 -8.47 9.71 24.79
CA TRP A 27 -8.76 8.35 24.32
C TRP A 27 -7.56 7.46 24.60
N LEU A 28 -7.26 7.28 25.88
CA LEU A 28 -6.53 6.11 26.35
C LEU A 28 -7.53 5.38 27.23
N LEU A 29 -8.08 4.28 26.72
CA LEU A 29 -8.26 3.02 27.43
C LEU A 29 -9.06 2.04 26.57
N LEU A 30 -8.53 0.82 26.52
CA LEU A 30 -9.20 -0.46 26.26
C LEU A 30 -9.08 -1.09 24.86
N SER A 31 -7.85 -1.39 24.44
CA SER A 31 -7.60 -2.53 23.55
C SER A 31 -7.04 -3.70 24.36
N SER A 32 -7.90 -4.44 25.05
CA SER A 32 -7.59 -5.79 25.51
C SER A 32 -7.87 -6.75 24.36
N SER A 33 -6.88 -7.02 23.53
CA SER A 33 -6.95 -8.14 22.58
C SER A 33 -6.42 -9.42 23.26
N PRO A 34 -7.08 -10.58 23.07
CA PRO A 34 -6.57 -11.83 23.62
C PRO A 34 -5.25 -12.17 22.94
N THR A 35 -4.21 -12.37 23.75
CA THR A 35 -2.94 -12.95 23.32
C THR A 35 -3.22 -14.29 22.64
N ARG A 36 -3.02 -14.33 21.32
CA ARG A 36 -2.90 -15.58 20.57
C ARG A 36 -1.64 -16.26 21.07
N THR A 37 -1.79 -17.26 21.93
CA THR A 37 -0.69 -18.16 22.32
C THR A 37 -0.07 -18.73 21.04
N PRO A 38 1.23 -18.52 20.77
CA PRO A 38 1.89 -19.19 19.67
C PRO A 38 1.91 -20.70 19.98
N ALA A 39 1.45 -21.49 19.01
CA ALA A 39 1.55 -22.95 19.03
C ALA A 39 3.03 -23.36 19.19
N PRO A 40 3.33 -24.52 19.81
CA PRO A 40 4.70 -24.91 20.08
C PRO A 40 5.49 -25.04 18.78
N ALA A 41 6.68 -24.45 18.77
CA ALA A 41 7.68 -24.59 17.73
C ALA A 41 7.94 -26.07 17.46
N ALA A 42 7.39 -26.58 16.35
CA ALA A 42 7.63 -27.93 15.88
C ALA A 42 7.80 -27.92 14.36
N ALA A 43 8.94 -27.40 13.90
CA ALA A 43 9.63 -27.84 12.69
C ALA A 43 11.05 -27.29 12.74
N GLY A 44 12.05 -28.15 12.55
CA GLY A 44 13.47 -27.81 12.52
C GLY A 44 13.88 -26.94 11.32
N PRO A 45 15.19 -26.73 11.10
CA PRO A 45 15.67 -25.82 10.07
C PRO A 45 15.42 -26.42 8.68
N GLY A 46 14.66 -25.71 7.86
CA GLY A 46 14.62 -25.90 6.41
C GLY A 46 13.51 -26.81 5.90
N GLY A 47 12.35 -26.22 5.63
CA GLY A 47 11.30 -26.86 4.85
C GLY A 47 10.01 -26.06 4.94
N LEU A 48 9.90 -24.99 4.16
CA LEU A 48 8.61 -24.35 3.95
C LEU A 48 7.79 -25.22 2.99
N GLU A 49 6.52 -25.46 3.32
CA GLU A 49 5.63 -26.22 2.44
C GLU A 49 5.53 -25.50 1.07
N PRO A 50 5.71 -26.23 -0.04
CA PRO A 50 5.44 -25.68 -1.37
C PRO A 50 4.03 -25.08 -1.44
N PRO A 51 3.88 -23.84 -1.93
CA PRO A 51 2.56 -23.29 -2.16
C PRO A 51 1.84 -24.02 -3.31
N ASP A 52 0.55 -24.27 -3.15
CA ASP A 52 -0.34 -24.72 -4.23
C ASP A 52 -0.43 -23.65 -5.33
N LEU A 53 0.24 -23.89 -6.46
CA LEU A 53 0.32 -22.95 -7.58
C LEU A 53 -1.03 -22.60 -8.21
N PRO A 54 -1.91 -23.56 -8.56
CA PRO A 54 -3.26 -23.26 -9.01
C PRO A 54 -4.03 -22.32 -8.07
N ARG A 55 -3.93 -22.54 -6.76
CA ARG A 55 -4.58 -21.69 -5.77
C ARG A 55 -3.95 -20.30 -5.68
N LEU A 56 -2.63 -20.23 -5.76
CA LEU A 56 -1.87 -18.97 -5.78
C LEU A 56 -2.23 -18.13 -7.01
N ALA A 57 -2.24 -18.74 -8.20
CA ALA A 57 -2.62 -18.10 -9.46
C ALA A 57 -4.06 -17.56 -9.42
N LYS A 58 -5.01 -18.33 -8.87
CA LYS A 58 -6.40 -17.88 -8.66
C LYS A 58 -6.48 -16.65 -7.76
N SER A 59 -5.67 -16.60 -6.71
CA SER A 59 -5.61 -15.48 -5.77
C SER A 59 -5.05 -14.22 -6.45
N ALA A 60 -4.06 -14.39 -7.31
CA ALA A 60 -3.44 -13.31 -8.09
C ALA A 60 -4.21 -12.93 -9.37
N ARG A 61 -5.32 -13.61 -9.69
CA ARG A 61 -6.08 -13.45 -10.96
C ARG A 61 -5.21 -13.70 -12.20
N ILE A 62 -4.27 -14.64 -12.09
CA ILE A 62 -3.42 -15.11 -13.19
C ILE A 62 -4.02 -16.41 -13.74
N SER A 63 -4.23 -16.44 -15.05
CA SER A 63 -4.58 -17.69 -15.76
C SER A 63 -3.32 -18.52 -15.94
N LEU A 64 -3.37 -19.78 -15.52
CA LEU A 64 -2.23 -20.69 -15.57
C LEU A 64 -2.67 -22.03 -16.17
N SER A 65 -1.96 -22.50 -17.19
CA SER A 65 -2.15 -23.85 -17.73
C SER A 65 -1.50 -24.92 -16.84
N PRO A 66 -1.93 -26.19 -16.90
CA PRO A 66 -1.30 -27.27 -16.13
C PRO A 66 0.20 -27.44 -16.47
N GLU A 67 0.56 -27.28 -17.74
CA GLU A 67 1.95 -27.38 -18.22
C GLU A 67 2.84 -26.28 -17.61
N GLU A 68 2.37 -25.04 -17.61
CA GLU A 68 3.06 -23.92 -16.95
C GLU A 68 3.16 -24.13 -15.45
N ALA A 69 2.14 -24.69 -14.81
CA ALA A 69 2.18 -24.98 -13.38
C ALA A 69 3.30 -25.97 -13.03
N GLU A 70 3.49 -27.02 -13.83
CA GLU A 70 4.60 -27.96 -13.66
C GLU A 70 5.96 -27.28 -13.88
N GLU A 71 6.06 -26.39 -14.87
CA GLU A 71 7.29 -25.66 -15.17
C GLU A 71 7.68 -24.65 -14.07
N PHE A 72 6.69 -23.93 -13.52
CA PHE A 72 6.93 -22.89 -12.51
C PHE A 72 7.05 -23.44 -11.08
N SER A 73 6.49 -24.62 -10.80
CA SER A 73 6.52 -25.26 -9.47
C SER A 73 7.92 -25.30 -8.85
N PRO A 74 8.96 -25.87 -9.50
CA PRO A 74 10.30 -25.93 -8.92
C PRO A 74 10.94 -24.55 -8.75
N LYS A 75 10.62 -23.59 -9.63
CA LYS A 75 11.17 -22.22 -9.57
C LYS A 75 10.63 -21.47 -8.36
N ILE A 76 9.33 -21.58 -8.10
CA ILE A 76 8.70 -20.98 -6.92
C ILE A 76 9.18 -21.67 -5.64
N GLN A 77 9.34 -23.00 -5.66
CA GLN A 77 9.92 -23.73 -4.52
C GLN A 77 11.31 -23.21 -4.16
N GLN A 78 12.19 -23.00 -5.15
CA GLN A 78 13.53 -22.48 -4.92
C GLN A 78 13.52 -21.09 -4.24
N VAL A 79 12.60 -20.21 -4.67
CA VAL A 79 12.44 -18.88 -4.05
C VAL A 79 11.97 -19.02 -2.60
N VAL A 80 10.97 -19.85 -2.35
CA VAL A 80 10.44 -20.11 -1.02
C VAL A 80 11.51 -20.69 -0.10
N ASP A 81 12.26 -21.69 -0.55
CA ASP A 81 13.36 -22.29 0.22
C ASP A 81 14.45 -21.26 0.56
N TRP A 82 14.77 -20.37 -0.37
CA TRP A 82 15.72 -19.27 -0.12
C TRP A 82 15.21 -18.33 0.98
N PHE A 83 13.93 -17.94 0.94
CA PHE A 83 13.31 -17.16 2.03
C PHE A 83 13.22 -17.92 3.35
N GLY A 84 13.16 -19.26 3.30
CA GLY A 84 13.18 -20.13 4.48
C GLY A 84 14.40 -19.92 5.37
N GLN A 85 15.51 -19.41 4.84
CA GLN A 85 16.72 -19.07 5.60
C GLN A 85 16.45 -18.00 6.67
N LEU A 86 15.46 -17.12 6.44
CA LEU A 86 15.10 -16.07 7.40
C LEU A 86 14.47 -16.61 8.69
N GLN A 87 13.93 -17.84 8.68
CA GLN A 87 13.37 -18.48 9.88
C GLN A 87 14.43 -18.82 10.95
N ALA A 88 15.71 -18.85 10.57
CA ALA A 88 16.80 -19.08 11.51
C ALA A 88 17.20 -17.83 12.31
N VAL A 89 16.66 -16.66 11.96
CA VAL A 89 16.99 -15.38 12.60
C VAL A 89 16.05 -15.15 13.78
N ASP A 90 16.61 -14.83 14.96
CA ASP A 90 15.85 -14.45 16.15
C ASP A 90 15.29 -13.03 16.01
N LEU A 91 13.98 -12.88 16.20
CA LEU A 91 13.22 -11.63 16.07
C LEU A 91 12.38 -11.31 17.32
N GLU A 92 12.52 -12.04 18.43
CA GLU A 92 11.63 -11.91 19.61
C GLU A 92 11.60 -10.49 20.20
N CYS A 93 12.69 -9.74 20.09
CA CYS A 93 12.84 -8.41 20.68
C CYS A 93 12.84 -7.26 19.67
N ILE A 94 12.42 -7.50 18.42
CA ILE A 94 12.51 -6.50 17.35
C ILE A 94 11.11 -6.13 16.84
N GLU A 95 10.78 -4.84 16.91
CA GLU A 95 9.53 -4.31 16.35
C GLU A 95 9.55 -4.33 14.80
N PRO A 96 8.47 -4.75 14.13
CA PRO A 96 8.40 -4.73 12.67
C PRO A 96 8.55 -3.33 12.08
N SER A 97 9.45 -3.19 11.10
CA SER A 97 9.61 -1.94 10.35
C SER A 97 8.61 -1.84 9.20
N LEU A 98 7.63 -0.94 9.30
CA LEU A 98 6.61 -0.71 8.27
C LEU A 98 7.01 0.30 7.19
N ARG A 99 7.86 1.28 7.54
CA ARG A 99 8.32 2.34 6.63
C ARG A 99 9.76 2.70 6.94
N ALA A 100 10.61 2.69 5.91
CA ALA A 100 11.99 3.13 6.05
C ALA A 100 12.05 4.64 6.38
N GLY A 101 12.71 4.98 7.49
CA GLY A 101 13.25 6.32 7.71
C GLY A 101 12.28 7.41 8.17
N THR A 102 11.07 7.14 8.66
CA THR A 102 10.21 8.24 9.17
C THR A 102 9.26 7.85 10.29
N ALA A 103 9.41 8.51 11.44
CA ALA A 103 8.35 8.87 12.38
C ALA A 103 7.46 9.99 11.80
N ALA A 104 7.14 9.92 10.51
CA ALA A 104 6.30 10.91 9.86
C ALA A 104 4.85 10.56 10.18
N GLY A 105 4.22 11.40 11.00
CA GLY A 105 2.80 11.32 11.31
C GLY A 105 1.95 11.25 10.04
N SER A 106 0.76 10.68 10.17
CA SER A 106 -0.21 10.56 9.08
C SER A 106 -0.36 11.88 8.33
N SER A 107 0.05 11.92 7.06
CA SER A 107 -0.21 13.06 6.18
C SER A 107 -1.70 13.04 5.82
N LEU A 108 -2.47 13.95 6.42
CA LEU A 108 -3.88 14.12 6.09
C LEU A 108 -4.02 15.10 4.93
N ARG A 109 -4.83 14.74 3.93
CA ARG A 109 -5.28 15.65 2.88
C ARG A 109 -6.34 16.59 3.45
N GLU A 110 -6.34 17.86 3.04
CA GLU A 110 -7.42 18.79 3.38
C GLU A 110 -8.75 18.34 2.76
N ASP A 111 -9.85 18.47 3.49
CA ASP A 111 -11.19 18.16 2.99
C ASP A 111 -11.74 19.30 2.12
N ARG A 112 -11.14 19.47 0.94
CA ARG A 112 -11.58 20.41 -0.09
C ARG A 112 -11.86 19.65 -1.37
N PRO A 113 -13.00 19.91 -2.05
CA PRO A 113 -13.31 19.29 -3.33
C PRO A 113 -12.42 19.89 -4.42
N GLU A 114 -11.80 19.03 -5.22
CA GLU A 114 -11.01 19.43 -6.38
C GLU A 114 -11.62 18.80 -7.64
N PRO A 115 -12.01 19.59 -8.67
CA PRO A 115 -12.51 19.05 -9.92
C PRO A 115 -11.36 18.45 -10.72
N PHE A 116 -11.60 17.30 -11.36
CA PHE A 116 -10.64 16.72 -12.28
C PHE A 116 -10.70 17.45 -13.63
N ALA A 117 -9.60 18.04 -14.06
CA ALA A 117 -9.58 18.94 -15.22
C ALA A 117 -9.78 18.25 -16.57
N ASN A 118 -9.34 16.99 -16.73
CA ASN A 118 -9.28 16.31 -18.02
C ASN A 118 -10.03 14.97 -18.03
N ARG A 119 -11.36 15.02 -17.92
CA ARG A 119 -12.19 13.80 -17.96
C ARG A 119 -12.00 13.00 -19.26
N ASP A 120 -11.77 13.70 -20.38
CA ASP A 120 -11.65 13.06 -21.69
C ASP A 120 -10.43 12.13 -21.77
N ALA A 121 -9.30 12.49 -21.16
CA ALA A 121 -8.13 11.62 -21.07
C ALA A 121 -8.40 10.31 -20.29
N ILE A 122 -9.32 10.31 -19.33
CA ILE A 122 -9.74 9.07 -18.65
C ILE A 122 -10.52 8.20 -19.64
N ILE A 123 -11.46 8.79 -20.38
CA ILE A 123 -12.31 8.07 -21.33
C ILE A 123 -11.47 7.46 -22.46
N GLU A 124 -10.49 8.19 -22.98
CA GLU A 124 -9.56 7.71 -24.01
C GLU A 124 -8.70 6.53 -23.55
N ALA A 125 -8.40 6.44 -22.25
CA ALA A 125 -7.65 5.32 -21.69
C ALA A 125 -8.49 4.05 -21.47
N LEU A 126 -9.82 4.13 -21.61
CA LEU A 126 -10.71 3.00 -21.37
C LEU A 126 -10.81 2.10 -22.62
N PRO A 127 -10.69 0.77 -22.45
CA PRO A 127 -10.85 -0.16 -23.56
C PRO A 127 -12.30 -0.24 -24.07
N SER A 128 -13.29 0.02 -23.23
CA SER A 128 -14.70 -0.04 -23.61
C SER A 128 -15.57 0.91 -22.78
N TYR A 129 -16.34 1.75 -23.44
CA TYR A 129 -17.13 2.82 -22.84
C TYR A 129 -18.53 2.91 -23.48
N ASP A 130 -19.55 3.20 -22.68
CA ASP A 130 -20.91 3.57 -23.11
C ASP A 130 -21.34 4.76 -22.28
N ASP A 131 -21.34 5.99 -22.80
CA ASP A 131 -21.58 7.17 -21.97
C ASP A 131 -22.90 7.04 -21.16
N PRO A 132 -22.90 7.18 -19.81
CA PRO A 132 -21.80 7.58 -18.90
C PRO A 132 -21.05 6.44 -18.16
N TYR A 133 -21.20 5.18 -18.60
CA TYR A 133 -20.72 3.95 -17.98
C TYR A 133 -19.49 3.32 -18.63
N ILE A 134 -18.74 2.57 -17.84
CA ILE A 134 -17.66 1.68 -18.32
C ILE A 134 -18.27 0.31 -18.59
N LYS A 135 -18.02 -0.25 -19.79
CA LYS A 135 -18.51 -1.57 -20.13
C LYS A 135 -17.61 -2.63 -19.49
N VAL A 136 -18.21 -3.52 -18.71
CA VAL A 136 -17.53 -4.69 -18.13
C VAL A 136 -18.33 -5.96 -18.43
N PRO A 137 -17.69 -7.14 -18.51
CA PRO A 137 -18.41 -8.40 -18.58
C PRO A 137 -19.38 -8.54 -17.39
N ARG A 138 -20.57 -9.06 -17.67
CA ARG A 138 -21.60 -9.26 -16.64
C ARG A 138 -21.06 -10.17 -15.54
N VAL A 139 -21.20 -9.72 -14.28
CA VAL A 139 -20.89 -10.57 -13.13
C VAL A 139 -21.94 -11.68 -13.05
N LEU A 140 -21.51 -12.91 -13.22
CA LEU A 140 -22.32 -14.11 -12.99
C LEU A 140 -21.97 -14.64 -11.60
N ASN A 141 -22.98 -14.88 -10.77
CA ASN A 141 -22.76 -15.59 -9.51
C ASN A 141 -22.47 -17.06 -9.83
N LYS A 142 -21.33 -17.56 -9.36
CA LYS A 142 -21.02 -18.98 -9.37
C LYS A 142 -21.66 -19.56 -8.10
N GLU A 143 -22.68 -20.40 -8.24
CA GLU A 143 -23.11 -21.28 -7.14
C GLU A 143 -22.03 -22.32 -6.84
#